data_AF-A0A922MH12-F1
#
_entry.id   AF-A0A922MH12-F1
#
_cell.length_a   1.000
_cell.length_b   1.000
_cell.length_c   1.000
_cell.angle_alpha   90.00
_cell.angle_beta   90.00
_cell.angle_gamma   90.00
#
_symmetry.space_group_name_H-M   'P 1'
#
loop_
_entity.id
_entity.type
_entity.pdbx_description
1 polymer ?
#
loop_
_entity_poly.entity_id
_entity_poly.type
_entity_poly.pdbx_seq_one_letter_code
_entity_poly.pdbx_strand_id
1 'polypeptide(L)'
;MSSSRSKSSILDKPLSKGKGEVSLAFYALLFSEIVQYCQNRSHSIHELQTKLSDIGHDVGTRLLDLYFVRERNSKREIKLLNMLLFVKSTLWKVLFGKEADKLEHANDDERTYYIIEKDALPAKVTAHWHKGTTYMVKFDDSVIARDKSLDDR
;
A
#
# COMPACT_ATOMS: atom_id res chain seq x y z
N MET A 1 -36.03 -37.70 16.31
CA MET A 1 -36.25 -36.33 15.81
C MET A 1 -34.89 -35.74 15.44
N SER A 2 -34.54 -35.70 14.15
CA SER A 2 -33.25 -35.17 13.70
C SER A 2 -33.34 -33.66 13.52
N SER A 3 -32.59 -32.90 14.33
CA SER A 3 -32.41 -31.45 14.15
C SER A 3 -31.67 -31.19 12.84
N SER A 4 -32.36 -30.59 11.87
CA SER A 4 -31.75 -30.08 10.64
C SER A 4 -30.96 -28.81 10.99
N ARG A 5 -29.62 -28.89 11.04
CA ARG A 5 -28.77 -27.69 11.08
C ARG A 5 -29.06 -26.85 9.84
N SER A 6 -29.62 -25.65 10.02
CA SER A 6 -29.69 -24.65 8.97
C SER A 6 -28.25 -24.37 8.50
N LYS A 7 -28.00 -24.51 7.20
CA LYS A 7 -26.71 -24.11 6.61
C LYS A 7 -26.63 -22.59 6.73
N SER A 8 -25.81 -22.10 7.66
CA SER A 8 -25.51 -20.66 7.82
C SER A 8 -25.19 -20.05 6.45
N SER A 9 -25.82 -18.92 6.12
CA SER A 9 -25.59 -18.23 4.84
C SER A 9 -24.10 -17.90 4.71
N ILE A 10 -23.59 -17.87 3.48
CA ILE A 10 -22.21 -17.44 3.25
C ILE A 10 -21.98 -15.99 3.71
N LEU A 11 -23.05 -15.19 3.77
CA LEU A 11 -23.04 -13.82 4.29
C LEU A 11 -22.92 -13.78 5.83
N ASP A 12 -23.33 -14.84 6.53
CA ASP A 12 -23.22 -14.96 7.99
C ASP A 12 -21.83 -15.47 8.40
N LYS A 13 -21.00 -15.88 7.43
CA LYS A 13 -19.65 -16.34 7.69
C LYS A 13 -18.70 -15.14 7.69
N PRO A 14 -17.87 -14.96 8.73
CA PRO A 14 -16.83 -13.94 8.68
C PRO A 14 -15.93 -14.20 7.48
N LEU A 15 -15.50 -13.13 6.81
CA LEU A 15 -14.60 -13.22 5.67
C LEU A 15 -13.39 -14.10 6.03
N SER A 16 -13.07 -15.05 5.16
CA SER A 16 -11.88 -15.89 5.33
C SER A 16 -10.66 -15.00 5.56
N LYS A 17 -9.84 -15.35 6.55
CA LYS A 17 -8.59 -14.63 6.87
C LYS A 17 -7.57 -14.68 5.73
N GLY A 18 -7.85 -15.41 4.65
CA GLY A 18 -7.16 -15.25 3.37
C GLY A 18 -5.69 -15.64 3.38
N LYS A 19 -5.28 -16.55 4.26
CA LYS A 19 -3.90 -17.07 4.32
C LYS A 19 -3.66 -18.15 3.26
N GLY A 20 -3.82 -17.78 1.99
CA GLY A 20 -3.29 -18.59 0.88
C GLY A 20 -1.84 -18.19 0.68
N GLU A 21 -0.91 -19.09 0.96
CA GLU A 21 0.51 -18.85 0.66
C GLU A 21 0.78 -19.20 -0.80
N VAL A 22 1.40 -18.27 -1.51
CA VAL A 22 1.83 -18.44 -2.90
C VAL A 22 3.35 -18.29 -2.93
N SER A 23 4.03 -19.08 -3.77
CA SER A 23 5.47 -18.97 -3.93
C SER A 23 5.88 -17.55 -4.34
N LEU A 24 6.90 -16.99 -3.67
CA LEU A 24 7.47 -15.70 -4.01
C LEU A 24 7.98 -15.66 -5.47
N ALA A 25 8.49 -16.79 -5.97
CA ALA A 25 8.96 -16.89 -7.36
C ALA A 25 7.82 -16.68 -8.37
N PHE A 26 6.60 -17.13 -8.05
CA PHE A 26 5.44 -16.90 -8.92
C PHE A 26 5.11 -15.41 -9.03
N TYR A 27 5.12 -14.69 -7.90
CA TYR A 27 4.96 -13.23 -7.90
C TYR A 27 6.07 -12.54 -8.69
N ALA A 28 7.33 -12.93 -8.49
CA ALA A 28 8.47 -12.33 -9.18
C ALA A 28 8.38 -12.50 -10.71
N LEU A 29 8.02 -13.69 -11.18
CA LEU A 29 7.82 -13.97 -12.61
C LEU A 29 6.64 -13.18 -13.18
N LEU A 30 5.50 -13.17 -12.49
CA LEU A 30 4.33 -12.39 -12.90
C LEU A 30 4.66 -10.89 -12.97
N PHE A 31 5.31 -10.36 -11.94
CA PHE A 31 5.69 -8.96 -11.88
C PHE A 31 6.70 -8.60 -12.98
N SER A 32 7.67 -9.48 -13.26
CA SER A 32 8.61 -9.31 -14.36
C SER A 32 7.90 -9.19 -15.71
N GLU A 33 6.91 -10.05 -15.96
CA GLU A 33 6.10 -9.97 -17.18
C GLU A 33 5.22 -8.72 -17.23
N ILE A 34 4.68 -8.25 -16.10
CA ILE A 34 3.96 -6.96 -16.04
C ILE A 34 4.89 -5.81 -16.43
N VAL A 35 6.12 -5.78 -15.92
CA VAL A 35 7.12 -4.75 -16.27
C VAL A 35 7.43 -4.80 -17.77
N GLN A 36 7.69 -5.99 -18.32
CA GLN A 36 7.94 -6.16 -19.75
C GLN A 36 6.73 -5.75 -20.60
N TYR A 37 5.52 -6.15 -20.20
CA TYR A 37 4.27 -5.78 -20.87
C TYR A 37 4.08 -4.27 -20.95
N CYS A 38 4.32 -3.55 -19.83
CA CYS A 38 4.24 -2.10 -19.76
C CYS A 38 5.36 -1.44 -20.58
N GLN A 39 6.59 -1.98 -20.50
CA GLN A 39 7.74 -1.44 -21.22
C GLN A 39 7.55 -1.50 -22.74
N ASN A 40 7.04 -2.62 -23.25
CA ASN A 40 6.77 -2.80 -24.69
C ASN A 40 5.68 -1.86 -25.22
N ARG A 41 4.92 -1.22 -24.34
CA ARG A 41 3.83 -0.30 -24.69
C ARG A 41 4.15 1.14 -24.33
N SER A 42 5.35 1.44 -23.83
CA SER A 42 5.74 2.75 -23.37
C SER A 42 6.91 3.30 -24.17
N HIS A 43 6.88 4.60 -24.43
CA HIS A 43 7.92 5.30 -25.20
C HIS A 43 8.93 6.01 -24.32
N SER A 44 8.71 6.04 -23.00
CA SER A 44 9.62 6.64 -22.03
C SER A 44 9.61 5.88 -20.70
N ILE A 45 10.67 6.09 -19.90
CA ILE A 45 10.73 5.58 -18.53
C ILE A 45 9.58 6.15 -17.71
N HIS A 46 9.30 7.45 -17.83
CA HIS A 46 8.21 8.08 -17.10
C HIS A 46 6.86 7.41 -17.39
N GLU A 47 6.54 7.15 -18.66
CA GLU A 47 5.31 6.46 -19.04
C GLU A 47 5.25 5.02 -18.51
N LEU A 48 6.38 4.29 -18.54
CA LEU A 48 6.48 2.97 -17.90
C LEU A 48 6.17 3.04 -16.40
N GLN A 49 6.73 4.02 -15.70
CA GLN A 49 6.50 4.21 -14.27
C GLN A 49 5.04 4.55 -13.97
N THR A 50 4.43 5.44 -14.75
CA THR A 50 3.02 5.81 -14.61
C THR A 50 2.13 4.58 -14.77
N LYS A 51 2.33 3.77 -15.82
CA LYS A 51 1.54 2.54 -16.02
C LYS A 51 1.68 1.53 -14.87
N LEU A 52 2.89 1.35 -14.36
CA LEU A 52 3.13 0.49 -13.20
C LEU A 52 2.49 1.07 -11.93
N SER A 53 2.50 2.39 -11.78
CA SER A 53 1.82 3.10 -10.69
C SER A 53 0.31 2.93 -10.75
N ASP A 54 -0.29 3.00 -11.94
CA ASP A 54 -1.74 2.83 -12.13
C ASP A 54 -2.18 1.40 -11.73
N ILE A 55 -1.44 0.38 -12.15
CA ILE A 55 -1.67 -1.00 -11.71
C ILE A 55 -1.51 -1.12 -10.19
N GLY A 56 -0.47 -0.48 -9.62
CA GLY A 56 -0.24 -0.45 -8.18
C GLY A 56 -1.36 0.25 -7.40
N HIS A 57 -1.97 1.29 -7.97
CA HIS A 57 -3.10 2.01 -7.38
C HIS A 57 -4.33 1.10 -7.23
N ASP A 58 -4.67 0.34 -8.27
CA ASP A 58 -5.78 -0.62 -8.24
C ASP A 58 -5.55 -1.74 -7.21
N VAL A 59 -4.31 -2.18 -7.04
CA VAL A 59 -3.95 -3.16 -6.00
C VAL A 59 -4.05 -2.51 -4.60
N GLY A 60 -3.52 -1.30 -4.45
CA GLY A 60 -3.47 -0.57 -3.18
C GLY A 60 -4.86 -0.26 -2.61
N THR A 61 -5.80 0.20 -3.45
CA THR A 61 -7.19 0.47 -3.04
C THR A 61 -7.86 -0.76 -2.44
N ARG A 62 -7.74 -1.92 -3.12
CA ARG A 62 -8.32 -3.19 -2.66
C ARG A 62 -7.65 -3.71 -1.38
N LEU A 63 -6.33 -3.57 -1.26
CA LEU A 63 -5.60 -3.99 -0.07
C LEU A 63 -5.99 -3.16 1.16
N LEU A 64 -6.18 -1.85 0.99
CA LEU A 64 -6.56 -0.94 2.06
C LEU A 64 -7.92 -1.32 2.66
N ASP A 65 -8.94 -1.44 1.81
CA ASP A 65 -10.30 -1.77 2.24
C ASP A 65 -10.35 -3.14 2.93
N LEU A 66 -9.71 -4.14 2.31
CA LEU A 66 -9.65 -5.49 2.84
C LEU A 66 -8.95 -5.54 4.20
N TYR A 67 -7.88 -4.78 4.38
CA TYR A 67 -7.17 -4.68 5.67
C TYR A 67 -8.08 -4.11 6.76
N PHE A 68 -8.74 -2.97 6.51
CA PHE A 68 -9.57 -2.33 7.54
C PHE A 68 -10.77 -3.18 7.94
N VAL A 69 -11.41 -3.86 6.98
CA VAL A 69 -12.53 -4.76 7.24
C VAL A 69 -12.10 -5.98 8.06
N ARG A 70 -10.91 -6.55 7.77
CA ARG A 70 -10.45 -7.78 8.45
C ARG A 70 -9.78 -7.55 9.80
N GLU A 71 -8.94 -6.53 9.91
CA GLU A 71 -7.95 -6.40 11.00
C GLU A 71 -8.18 -5.20 11.92
N ARG A 72 -9.13 -4.32 11.58
CA ARG A 72 -9.38 -3.07 12.32
C ARG A 72 -10.83 -2.83 12.71
N ASN A 73 -11.70 -3.85 12.61
CA ASN A 73 -13.13 -3.69 12.86
C ASN A 73 -13.73 -2.50 12.07
N SER A 74 -13.22 -2.28 10.85
CA SER A 74 -13.58 -1.14 10.00
C SER A 74 -13.30 0.24 10.60
N LYS A 75 -12.44 0.35 11.61
CA LYS A 75 -12.00 1.64 12.17
C LYS A 75 -11.05 2.32 11.19
N ARG A 76 -11.52 3.36 10.52
CA ARG A 76 -10.73 4.17 9.60
C ARG A 76 -9.82 5.14 10.36
N GLU A 77 -8.55 5.18 9.98
CA GLU A 77 -7.63 6.21 10.46
C GLU A 77 -7.96 7.56 9.82
N ILE A 78 -8.01 8.60 10.65
CA ILE A 78 -8.40 9.97 10.22
C ILE A 78 -7.24 10.96 10.27
N LYS A 79 -6.22 10.66 11.10
CA LYS A 79 -4.99 11.45 11.23
C LYS A 79 -3.98 11.03 10.19
N LEU A 80 -3.34 12.01 9.55
CA LEU A 80 -2.37 11.79 8.48
C LEU A 80 -1.17 10.97 8.97
N LEU A 81 -0.62 11.32 10.14
CA LEU A 81 0.53 10.61 10.71
C LEU A 81 0.23 9.13 10.95
N ASN A 82 -0.96 8.79 11.47
CA ASN A 82 -1.36 7.40 11.69
C ASN A 82 -1.44 6.62 10.38
N MET A 83 -1.95 7.24 9.31
CA MET A 83 -1.99 6.62 7.99
C MET A 83 -0.59 6.40 7.42
N LEU A 84 0.32 7.36 7.57
CA LEU A 84 1.71 7.18 7.15
C LEU A 84 2.42 6.08 7.95
N LEU A 85 2.19 6.01 9.26
CA LEU A 85 2.71 4.93 10.11
C LEU A 85 2.13 3.57 9.73
N PHE A 86 0.86 3.50 9.36
CA PHE A 86 0.24 2.29 8.82
C PHE A 86 0.94 1.83 7.53
N VAL A 87 1.24 2.75 6.60
CA VAL A 87 1.96 2.44 5.36
C VAL A 87 3.37 1.93 5.66
N LYS A 88 4.14 2.65 6.50
CA LYS A 88 5.52 2.28 6.90
C LYS A 88 5.59 0.89 7.54
N SER A 89 4.66 0.58 8.44
CA SER A 89 4.72 -0.63 9.26
C SER A 89 3.94 -1.77 8.65
N THR A 90 2.62 -1.66 8.66
CA THR A 90 1.71 -2.77 8.41
C THR A 90 1.65 -3.09 6.93
N LEU A 91 1.41 -2.10 6.08
CA LEU A 91 1.33 -2.33 4.64
C LEU A 91 2.68 -2.80 4.09
N TRP A 92 3.78 -2.16 4.49
CA TRP A 92 5.12 -2.56 4.08
C TRP A 92 5.44 -4.01 4.48
N LYS A 93 5.10 -4.41 5.70
CA LYS A 93 5.31 -5.78 6.17
C LYS A 93 4.46 -6.79 5.40
N VAL A 94 3.23 -6.42 5.03
CA VAL A 94 2.36 -7.27 4.20
C VAL A 94 2.94 -7.46 2.79
N LEU A 95 3.52 -6.40 2.20
CA LEU A 95 4.04 -6.44 0.83
C LEU A 95 5.45 -7.04 0.74
N PHE A 96 6.32 -6.74 1.69
CA PHE A 96 7.77 -7.00 1.60
C PHE A 96 8.32 -7.81 2.77
N GLY A 97 7.49 -8.20 3.75
CA GLY A 97 7.90 -9.00 4.91
C GLY A 97 8.68 -8.22 5.98
N LYS A 98 8.92 -6.93 5.77
CA LYS A 98 9.59 -6.02 6.73
C LYS A 98 8.94 -4.64 6.74
N GLU A 99 9.17 -3.87 7.81
CA GLU A 99 8.81 -2.45 7.83
C GLU A 99 9.76 -1.64 6.94
N ALA A 100 9.29 -0.51 6.43
CA ALA A 100 10.16 0.44 5.73
C ALA A 100 11.20 0.99 6.70
N ASP A 101 12.42 1.27 6.23
CA ASP A 101 13.50 1.72 7.12
C ASP A 101 13.17 3.04 7.80
N LYS A 102 12.66 4.03 7.04
CA LYS A 102 12.37 5.37 7.59
C LYS A 102 11.09 5.98 7.05
N LEU A 103 10.52 6.85 7.89
CA LEU A 103 9.51 7.83 7.52
C LEU A 103 10.06 9.19 7.97
N GLU A 104 10.36 10.06 7.02
CA GLU A 104 10.89 11.41 7.26
C GLU A 104 9.85 12.44 6.80
N HIS A 105 9.77 13.59 7.47
CA HIS A 105 8.98 14.75 7.04
C HIS A 105 9.94 15.75 6.38
N ALA A 106 9.52 16.43 5.30
CA ALA A 106 10.37 17.42 4.65
C ALA A 106 10.57 18.63 5.56
N ASN A 107 11.79 19.15 5.61
CA ASN A 107 12.13 20.28 6.47
C ASN A 107 11.54 21.60 5.96
N ASP A 108 11.28 21.68 4.66
CA ASP A 108 10.91 22.89 3.91
C ASP A 108 9.49 22.86 3.34
N ASP A 109 8.79 21.72 3.40
CA ASP A 109 7.42 21.57 2.91
C ASP A 109 6.58 20.67 3.82
N GLU A 110 5.67 21.27 4.58
CA GLU A 110 4.81 20.55 5.53
C GLU A 110 3.94 19.47 4.86
N ARG A 111 3.73 19.56 3.54
CA ARG A 111 2.94 18.62 2.74
C ARG A 111 3.70 17.39 2.32
N THR A 112 5.02 17.39 2.45
CA THR A 112 5.88 16.39 1.83
C THR A 112 6.48 15.47 2.89
N TYR A 113 6.24 14.17 2.72
CA TYR A 113 6.79 13.09 3.54
C TYR A 113 7.58 12.12 2.67
N TYR A 114 8.52 11.41 3.26
CA TYR A 114 9.40 10.47 2.58
C TYR A 114 9.35 9.11 3.27
N ILE A 115 9.02 8.06 2.52
CA ILE A 115 9.21 6.68 2.95
C ILE A 115 10.49 6.17 2.28
N ILE A 116 11.45 5.75 3.09
CA ILE A 116 12.80 5.42 2.61
C ILE A 116 13.07 3.94 2.86
N GLU A 117 13.57 3.28 1.82
CA GLU A 117 13.98 1.88 1.82
C GLU A 117 15.42 1.77 1.29
N LYS A 118 16.34 1.29 2.12
CA LYS A 118 17.76 1.20 1.77
C LYS A 118 18.05 0.02 0.85
N ASP A 119 17.34 -1.09 1.05
CA ASP A 119 17.52 -2.29 0.26
C ASP A 119 16.77 -2.17 -1.07
N ALA A 120 17.32 -2.75 -2.14
CA ALA A 120 16.60 -2.83 -3.40
C ALA A 120 15.39 -3.76 -3.25
N LEU A 121 14.19 -3.23 -3.43
CA LEU A 121 12.98 -4.05 -3.59
C LEU A 121 13.11 -4.88 -4.89
N PRO A 122 12.45 -6.05 -4.98
CA PRO A 122 12.51 -6.95 -6.15
C PRO A 122 12.04 -6.32 -7.48
N ALA A 123 11.64 -5.04 -7.47
CA ALA A 123 11.17 -4.25 -8.59
C ALA A 123 11.82 -2.86 -8.54
N LYS A 124 12.78 -2.57 -9.42
CA LYS A 124 13.36 -1.24 -9.54
C LYS A 124 12.53 -0.40 -10.51
N VAL A 125 11.64 0.43 -9.96
CA VAL A 125 10.89 1.46 -10.69
C VAL A 125 11.23 2.80 -10.04
N THR A 126 11.86 3.69 -10.79
CA THR A 126 12.68 4.82 -10.31
C THR A 126 11.92 5.95 -9.58
N ALA A 127 11.61 5.81 -8.31
CA ALA A 127 11.37 6.96 -7.44
C ALA A 127 12.73 7.53 -6.97
N HIS A 128 12.86 8.85 -6.88
CA HIS A 128 14.10 9.63 -6.72
C HIS A 128 15.19 8.99 -5.82
N TRP A 129 16.44 8.94 -6.32
CA TRP A 129 17.58 8.41 -5.57
C TRP A 129 18.03 9.37 -4.47
N HIS A 130 17.53 9.12 -3.27
CA HIS A 130 18.00 9.80 -2.07
C HIS A 130 18.04 8.77 -0.94
N LYS A 131 19.23 8.48 -0.39
CA LYS A 131 19.42 7.51 0.72
C LYS A 131 18.87 6.08 0.47
N GLY A 132 18.76 5.64 -0.79
CA GLY A 132 18.13 4.39 -1.19
C GLY A 132 16.98 4.63 -2.19
N THR A 133 15.98 3.76 -2.16
CA THR A 133 14.70 4.01 -2.85
C THR A 133 13.83 4.88 -1.93
N THR A 134 13.53 6.10 -2.37
CA THR A 134 12.70 7.04 -1.61
C THR A 134 11.40 7.33 -2.32
N TYR A 135 10.30 7.04 -1.64
CA TYR A 135 8.95 7.39 -2.07
C TYR A 135 8.56 8.73 -1.45
N MET A 136 8.45 9.75 -2.30
CA MET A 136 7.94 11.06 -1.90
C MET A 136 6.41 11.04 -1.92
N VAL A 137 5.81 11.37 -0.77
CA VAL A 137 4.37 11.50 -0.59
C VAL A 137 4.07 12.97 -0.36
N LYS A 138 3.54 13.63 -1.39
CA LYS A 138 3.13 15.03 -1.31
C LYS A 138 1.61 15.12 -1.26
N PHE A 139 1.10 15.74 -0.20
CA PHE A 139 -0.34 15.90 0.01
C PHE A 139 -0.86 17.23 -0.52
N ASP A 140 -2.15 17.25 -0.89
CA ASP A 140 -2.86 18.48 -1.21
C ASP A 140 -3.03 19.37 0.02
N ASP A 141 -3.12 20.68 -0.19
CA ASP A 141 -3.31 21.68 0.87
C ASP A 141 -4.54 21.38 1.75
N SER A 142 -5.61 20.89 1.13
CA SER A 142 -6.85 20.54 1.80
C SER A 142 -6.66 19.42 2.83
N VAL A 143 -5.73 18.48 2.58
CA VAL A 143 -5.44 17.38 3.49
C VAL A 143 -4.72 17.89 4.73
N ILE A 144 -3.73 18.76 4.56
CA ILE A 144 -2.98 19.34 5.67
C ILE A 144 -3.88 20.27 6.51
N ALA A 145 -4.68 21.11 5.86
CA ALA A 145 -5.63 21.98 6.54
C ALA A 145 -6.62 21.16 7.39
N ARG A 146 -7.16 20.07 6.83
CA ARG A 146 -8.04 19.15 7.55
C ARG A 146 -7.34 18.50 8.73
N ASP A 147 -6.11 18.02 8.57
CA ASP A 147 -5.36 17.35 9.64
C ASP A 147 -5.11 18.28 10.83
N LYS A 148 -4.69 19.53 10.56
CA LYS A 148 -4.51 20.55 11.60
C LYS A 148 -5.81 20.80 12.40
N SER A 149 -6.95 20.92 11.72
CA SER A 149 -8.24 21.11 12.39
C SER A 149 -8.68 19.92 13.27
N LEU A 150 -8.09 18.74 13.08
CA LEU A 150 -8.39 17.57 13.91
C LEU A 150 -7.57 17.54 15.20
N ASP A 151 -6.46 18.27 15.28
CA ASP A 151 -5.63 18.38 16.49
C ASP A 151 -6.19 19.41 17.48
N ASP A 152 -7.01 20.35 17.02
CA ASP A 152 -7.72 21.33 17.85
C ASP A 152 -8.97 20.76 18.57
N ARG A 153 -9.23 19.44 18.46
CA ARG A 153 -10.39 18.73 19.02
C ARG A 153 -10.01 17.78 20.15
#